data_AF-A0A9E3BQ76-F1
#
_entry.id   AF-A0A9E3BQ76-F1
#
_cell.length_a   1.000
_cell.length_b   1.000
_cell.length_c   1.000
_cell.angle_alpha   90.00
_cell.angle_beta   90.00
_cell.angle_gamma   90.00
#
_symmetry.space_group_name_H-M   'P 1'
#
loop_
_entity.id
_entity.type
_entity.pdbx_description
1 polymer ?
#
loop_
_entity_poly.entity_id
_entity_poly.type
_entity_poly.pdbx_seq_one_letter_code
_entity_poly.pdbx_strand_id
1 'polypeptide(L)'
;MTDEAATARVIRFLRRVAASIAVMSAVLCAIALVYTLFFKMPDPEDPFAAAHRAANVRYEVLWLGISIVAATTALVTRSLAWAYLPLCLLGLEAGGHVVHWLVTGGRYHPLPPEVRERFEPHPLLVGIPRPGTHGPFTHTAQHRRLTINKDKAPDARRIFVFGGSTTYDAGVGDADTWATQLSRRLGPGFVVENHGMDGYSSVETLVQTLFDFRESKPVCAVFYMGWNDLRSAHLATLKPDYSDFHLPHQAGNLGLQPTLAIESYSVVARLVVSLVRPPLPRAIGTVSSAYDPKLAAIYLGNMDLIVTIARHQGVKPIFVPQVIDHARHAANTGYGWVPLVPYHDVPKVLDQLNEDLRRLAARLDVPFIDTPLSVNWHADDFVDDGHFNAVGAGKFADALAGPIARECGP
;
A
#
# COMPACT_ATOMS: atom_id res chain seq x y z
N MET A 1 55.73 -41.43 -6.81
CA MET A 1 55.57 -40.42 -7.89
C MET A 1 54.10 -40.09 -8.01
N THR A 2 53.67 -39.19 -7.14
CA THR A 2 52.28 -38.92 -6.78
C THR A 2 51.76 -37.73 -7.57
N ASP A 3 50.61 -37.92 -8.23
CA ASP A 3 49.39 -37.09 -8.23
C ASP A 3 49.42 -35.53 -8.28
N GLU A 4 50.57 -34.86 -8.24
CA GLU A 4 50.68 -33.40 -8.25
C GLU A 4 50.22 -32.79 -9.57
N ALA A 5 50.59 -33.43 -10.69
CA ALA A 5 50.16 -32.99 -12.02
C ALA A 5 48.66 -33.17 -12.26
N ALA A 6 48.05 -34.21 -11.67
CA ALA A 6 46.60 -34.41 -11.73
C ALA A 6 45.88 -33.42 -10.81
N THR A 7 46.35 -33.23 -9.58
CA THR A 7 45.86 -32.20 -8.65
C THR A 7 45.92 -30.80 -9.26
N ALA A 8 47.04 -30.42 -9.89
CA ALA A 8 47.19 -29.14 -10.56
C ALA A 8 46.28 -28.98 -11.79
N ARG A 9 45.92 -30.08 -12.49
CA ARG A 9 44.91 -30.05 -13.56
C ARG A 9 43.51 -29.84 -12.99
N VAL A 10 43.14 -30.54 -11.93
CA VAL A 10 41.85 -30.41 -11.25
C VAL A 10 41.67 -28.99 -10.70
N ILE A 11 42.66 -28.43 -10.01
CA ILE A 11 42.60 -27.06 -9.47
C ILE A 11 42.43 -26.03 -10.59
N ARG A 12 43.15 -26.18 -11.72
CA ARG A 12 42.99 -25.29 -12.89
C ARG A 12 41.60 -25.41 -13.51
N PHE A 13 41.04 -26.61 -13.58
CA PHE A 13 39.69 -26.83 -14.08
C PHE A 13 38.65 -26.17 -13.16
N LEU A 14 38.69 -26.44 -11.86
CA LEU A 14 37.79 -25.84 -10.87
C LEU A 14 37.86 -24.32 -10.89
N ARG A 15 39.07 -23.75 -11.07
CA ARG A 15 39.26 -22.31 -11.23
C ARG A 15 38.55 -21.74 -12.45
N ARG A 16 38.63 -22.41 -13.59
CA ARG A 16 37.93 -21.98 -14.81
C ARG A 16 36.42 -22.02 -14.59
N VAL A 17 35.90 -23.08 -13.99
CA VAL A 17 34.47 -23.20 -13.65
C VAL A 17 34.04 -22.07 -12.72
N ALA A 18 34.76 -21.84 -11.63
CA ALA A 18 34.52 -20.76 -10.68
C ALA A 18 34.51 -19.38 -11.36
N ALA A 19 35.52 -19.09 -12.17
CA ALA A 19 35.59 -17.84 -12.92
C ALA A 19 34.44 -17.70 -13.93
N SER A 20 34.08 -18.77 -14.64
CA SER A 20 32.96 -18.76 -15.58
C SER A 20 31.62 -18.48 -14.89
N ILE A 21 31.36 -19.10 -13.74
CA ILE A 21 30.16 -18.83 -12.93
C ILE A 21 30.14 -17.36 -12.52
N ALA A 22 31.23 -16.87 -11.93
CA ALA A 22 31.31 -15.48 -11.46
C ALA A 22 31.16 -14.45 -12.59
N VAL A 23 31.79 -14.69 -13.75
CA VAL A 23 31.65 -13.83 -14.94
C VAL A 23 30.22 -13.86 -15.46
N MET A 24 29.59 -15.03 -15.55
CA MET A 24 28.19 -15.14 -15.96
C MET A 24 27.27 -14.37 -15.00
N SER A 25 27.46 -14.51 -13.69
CA SER A 25 26.72 -13.73 -12.69
C SER A 25 26.92 -12.23 -12.86
N ALA A 26 28.15 -11.76 -13.13
CA ALA A 26 28.44 -10.35 -13.40
C ALA A 26 27.72 -9.86 -14.66
N VAL A 27 27.72 -10.64 -15.74
CA VAL A 27 27.00 -10.32 -16.97
C VAL A 27 25.49 -10.22 -16.72
N LEU A 28 24.90 -11.16 -16.00
CA LEU A 28 23.47 -11.13 -15.65
C LEU A 28 23.12 -9.92 -14.78
N CYS A 29 23.96 -9.58 -13.79
CA CYS A 29 23.77 -8.37 -12.97
C CYS A 29 23.89 -7.10 -13.82
N ALA A 30 24.83 -7.04 -14.76
CA ALA A 30 24.99 -5.90 -15.66
C ALA A 30 23.78 -5.75 -16.61
N ILE A 31 23.26 -6.85 -17.15
CA ILE A 31 22.03 -6.85 -17.96
C ILE A 31 20.85 -6.35 -17.13
N ALA A 32 20.69 -6.85 -15.90
CA ALA A 32 19.63 -6.41 -15.00
C ALA A 32 19.75 -4.91 -14.67
N LEU A 33 20.97 -4.42 -14.42
CA LEU A 33 21.24 -3.01 -14.17
C LEU A 33 20.90 -2.12 -15.38
N VAL A 34 21.33 -2.51 -16.57
CA VAL A 34 20.95 -1.82 -17.82
C VAL A 34 19.44 -1.84 -17.99
N TYR A 35 18.79 -2.98 -17.72
CA TYR A 35 17.33 -3.06 -17.78
C TYR A 35 16.66 -2.06 -16.84
N THR A 36 17.07 -2.04 -15.56
CA THR A 36 16.54 -1.13 -14.53
C THR A 36 16.81 0.35 -14.84
N LEU A 37 17.92 0.69 -15.49
CA LEU A 37 18.26 2.07 -15.83
C LEU A 37 17.50 2.59 -17.05
N PHE A 38 17.34 1.75 -18.09
CA PHE A 38 16.87 2.22 -19.40
C PHE A 38 15.42 1.85 -19.72
N PHE A 39 14.87 0.82 -19.08
CA PHE A 39 13.49 0.41 -19.33
C PHE A 39 12.56 1.05 -18.29
N LYS A 40 11.35 1.40 -18.72
CA LYS A 40 10.31 1.88 -17.81
C LYS A 40 9.97 0.76 -16.83
N MET A 41 9.83 1.12 -15.55
CA MET A 41 9.24 0.20 -14.58
C MET A 41 7.84 -0.17 -15.09
N PRO A 42 7.36 -1.41 -14.82
CA PRO A 42 6.06 -1.88 -15.31
C PRO A 42 4.90 -0.97 -14.92
N ASP A 43 5.07 -0.22 -13.83
CA ASP A 43 4.06 0.67 -13.29
C ASP A 43 4.57 2.13 -13.34
N PRO A 44 4.32 2.87 -14.43
CA PRO A 44 4.70 4.28 -14.53
C PRO A 44 3.87 5.19 -13.61
N GLU A 45 2.77 4.68 -13.05
CA GLU A 45 1.86 5.43 -12.20
C GLU A 45 2.12 5.20 -10.70
N ASP A 46 3.01 4.26 -10.35
CA ASP A 46 3.49 4.08 -8.98
C ASP A 46 4.20 5.36 -8.49
N PRO A 47 3.68 6.04 -7.44
CA PRO A 47 4.30 7.23 -6.87
C PRO A 47 5.72 6.98 -6.34
N PHE A 48 6.08 5.73 -6.05
CA PHE A 48 7.40 5.31 -5.60
C PHE A 48 8.28 4.72 -6.71
N ALA A 49 7.89 4.80 -7.99
CA ALA A 49 8.63 4.18 -9.09
C ALA A 49 10.11 4.58 -9.11
N ALA A 50 10.43 5.84 -8.80
CA ALA A 50 11.79 6.34 -8.70
C ALA A 50 12.56 5.73 -7.50
N ALA A 51 11.92 5.63 -6.33
CA ALA A 51 12.51 5.05 -5.14
C ALA A 51 12.75 3.53 -5.31
N HIS A 52 11.79 2.82 -5.92
CA HIS A 52 11.95 1.43 -6.31
C HIS A 52 13.09 1.22 -7.30
N ARG A 53 13.20 2.06 -8.33
CA ARG A 53 14.33 2.03 -9.26
C ARG A 53 15.66 2.23 -8.54
N ALA A 54 15.76 3.20 -7.64
CA ALA A 54 16.97 3.44 -6.87
C ALA A 54 17.31 2.26 -5.94
N ALA A 55 16.32 1.62 -5.32
CA ALA A 55 16.52 0.42 -4.52
C ALA A 55 17.02 -0.77 -5.37
N ASN A 56 16.41 -1.00 -6.54
CA ASN A 56 16.85 -2.02 -7.51
C ASN A 56 18.29 -1.78 -7.97
N VAL A 57 18.65 -0.54 -8.35
CA VAL A 57 20.02 -0.19 -8.76
C VAL A 57 21.03 -0.47 -7.65
N ARG A 58 20.75 -0.06 -6.40
CA ARG A 58 21.65 -0.34 -5.26
C ARG A 58 21.86 -1.85 -5.08
N TYR A 59 20.79 -2.61 -5.16
CA TYR A 59 20.82 -4.07 -5.07
C TYR A 59 21.66 -4.69 -6.20
N GLU A 60 21.43 -4.29 -7.45
CA GLU A 60 22.14 -4.81 -8.62
C GLU A 60 23.63 -4.45 -8.62
N VAL A 61 23.98 -3.22 -8.22
CA VAL A 61 25.37 -2.77 -8.08
C VAL A 61 26.11 -3.58 -7.01
N LEU A 62 25.47 -3.87 -5.88
CA LEU A 62 26.06 -4.71 -4.83
C LEU A 62 26.40 -6.11 -5.37
N TRP A 63 25.45 -6.77 -6.02
CA TRP A 63 25.64 -8.13 -6.53
C TRP A 63 26.57 -8.19 -7.75
N LEU A 64 26.62 -7.13 -8.57
CA LEU A 64 27.65 -6.96 -9.59
C LEU A 64 29.05 -6.86 -8.95
N GLY A 65 29.20 -6.08 -7.89
CA GLY A 65 30.45 -5.97 -7.14
C GLY A 65 30.92 -7.32 -6.57
N ILE A 66 30.02 -8.06 -5.92
CA ILE A 66 30.30 -9.42 -5.40
C ILE A 66 30.74 -10.35 -6.54
N SER A 67 30.09 -10.28 -7.70
CA SER A 67 30.42 -11.08 -8.88
C SER A 67 31.82 -10.76 -9.44
N ILE A 68 32.17 -9.47 -9.50
CA ILE A 68 33.51 -9.03 -9.94
C ILE A 68 34.59 -9.48 -8.96
N VAL A 69 34.33 -9.39 -7.64
CA VAL A 69 35.25 -9.91 -6.61
C VAL A 69 35.43 -11.42 -6.74
N ALA A 70 34.35 -12.18 -6.94
CA ALA A 70 34.41 -13.63 -7.17
C ALA A 70 35.25 -13.98 -8.41
N ALA A 71 35.03 -13.27 -9.53
CA ALA A 71 35.75 -13.50 -10.77
C ALA A 71 37.24 -13.15 -10.62
N THR A 72 37.54 -12.00 -10.03
CA THR A 72 38.91 -11.52 -9.82
C THR A 72 39.68 -12.45 -8.88
N THR A 73 39.09 -12.85 -7.75
CA THR A 73 39.74 -13.78 -6.82
C THR A 73 39.94 -15.15 -7.44
N ALA A 74 38.98 -15.66 -8.22
CA ALA A 74 39.13 -16.91 -8.96
C ALA A 74 40.27 -16.83 -9.98
N LEU A 75 40.40 -15.73 -10.73
CA LEU A 75 41.40 -15.60 -11.80
C LEU A 75 42.80 -15.28 -11.29
N VAL A 76 42.92 -14.41 -10.29
CA VAL A 76 44.20 -13.80 -9.87
C VAL A 76 44.88 -14.58 -8.74
N THR A 77 44.10 -15.16 -7.81
CA THR A 77 44.69 -15.79 -6.64
C THR A 77 45.13 -17.23 -6.90
N ARG A 78 46.19 -17.67 -6.22
CA ARG A 78 46.68 -19.06 -6.32
C ARG A 78 45.77 -20.06 -5.60
N SER A 79 44.94 -19.61 -4.65
CA SER A 79 44.05 -20.45 -3.85
C SER A 79 42.58 -20.15 -4.12
N LEU A 80 41.78 -21.18 -4.39
CA LEU A 80 40.33 -21.03 -4.59
C LEU A 80 39.58 -20.67 -3.30
N ALA A 81 40.22 -20.75 -2.14
CA ALA A 81 39.59 -20.43 -0.86
C ALA A 81 39.01 -19.00 -0.84
N TRP A 82 39.66 -18.05 -1.50
CA TRP A 82 39.20 -16.65 -1.57
C TRP A 82 37.99 -16.44 -2.48
N ALA A 83 37.84 -17.28 -3.50
CA ALA A 83 36.67 -17.24 -4.40
C ALA A 83 35.47 -18.01 -3.83
N TYR A 84 35.71 -18.93 -2.88
CA TYR A 84 34.67 -19.81 -2.35
C TYR A 84 33.52 -19.04 -1.69
N LEU A 85 33.82 -18.14 -0.76
CA LEU A 85 32.79 -17.38 -0.04
C LEU A 85 31.88 -16.56 -0.98
N PRO A 86 32.40 -15.70 -1.89
CA PRO A 86 31.53 -14.93 -2.77
C PRO A 86 30.79 -15.82 -3.79
N LEU A 87 31.35 -16.96 -4.21
CA LEU A 87 30.62 -17.95 -5.03
C LEU A 87 29.46 -18.59 -4.26
N CYS A 88 29.65 -18.91 -2.98
CA CYS A 88 28.56 -19.40 -2.13
C CYS A 88 27.46 -18.35 -1.97
N LEU A 89 27.81 -17.07 -1.77
CA LEU A 89 26.85 -15.98 -1.68
C LEU A 89 26.05 -15.83 -2.98
N LEU A 90 26.71 -15.87 -4.15
CA LEU A 90 26.03 -15.83 -5.45
C LEU A 90 25.09 -17.01 -5.65
N GLY A 91 25.54 -18.22 -5.31
CA GLY A 91 24.71 -19.44 -5.41
C GLY A 91 23.48 -19.40 -4.50
N LEU A 92 23.66 -18.96 -3.26
CA LEU A 92 22.55 -18.77 -2.31
C LEU A 92 21.56 -17.73 -2.83
N GLU A 93 22.04 -16.57 -3.27
CA GLU A 93 21.18 -15.49 -3.76
C GLU A 93 20.41 -15.90 -5.02
N ALA A 94 21.07 -16.56 -5.97
CA ALA A 94 20.41 -17.10 -7.15
C ALA A 94 19.34 -18.15 -6.79
N GLY A 95 19.64 -19.06 -5.87
CA GLY A 95 18.67 -20.01 -5.33
C GLY A 95 17.50 -19.32 -4.63
N GLY A 96 17.78 -18.25 -3.87
CA GLY A 96 16.76 -17.44 -3.21
C GLY A 96 15.84 -16.73 -4.20
N HIS A 97 16.35 -16.21 -5.33
CA HIS A 97 15.53 -15.65 -6.39
C HIS A 97 14.61 -16.70 -7.02
N VAL A 98 15.11 -17.91 -7.27
CA VAL A 98 14.29 -19.01 -7.81
C VAL A 98 13.16 -19.35 -6.83
N VAL A 99 13.46 -19.51 -5.54
CA VAL A 99 12.44 -19.78 -4.52
C VAL A 99 11.44 -18.63 -4.42
N HIS A 100 11.91 -17.38 -4.39
CA HIS A 100 11.05 -16.20 -4.35
C HIS A 100 10.11 -16.16 -5.56
N TRP A 101 10.63 -16.40 -6.77
CA TRP A 101 9.84 -16.43 -8.00
C TRP A 101 8.79 -17.54 -7.97
N LEU A 102 9.14 -18.74 -7.51
CA LEU A 102 8.19 -19.86 -7.37
C LEU A 102 7.07 -19.55 -6.36
N VAL A 103 7.36 -18.79 -5.31
CA VAL A 103 6.38 -18.45 -4.26
C VAL A 103 5.51 -17.25 -4.65
N THR A 104 6.09 -16.24 -5.28
CA THR A 104 5.42 -14.94 -5.53
C THR A 104 4.98 -14.74 -6.97
N GLY A 105 5.45 -15.56 -7.91
CA GLY A 105 5.27 -15.39 -9.35
C GLY A 105 6.08 -14.23 -9.95
N GLY A 106 6.92 -13.55 -9.16
CA GLY A 106 7.59 -12.32 -9.54
C GLY A 106 9.06 -12.25 -9.16
N ARG A 107 9.79 -11.33 -9.81
CA ARG A 107 11.16 -10.97 -9.46
C ARG A 107 11.18 -10.31 -8.08
N TYR A 108 12.21 -10.58 -7.29
CA TYR A 108 12.42 -9.86 -6.05
C TYR A 108 12.78 -8.38 -6.31
N HIS A 109 12.04 -7.48 -5.67
CA HIS A 109 12.31 -6.05 -5.64
C HIS A 109 12.48 -5.59 -4.19
N PRO A 110 13.64 -5.04 -3.80
CA PRO A 110 13.83 -4.50 -2.46
C PRO A 110 12.87 -3.32 -2.22
N LEU A 111 12.30 -3.30 -1.02
CA LEU A 111 11.42 -2.21 -0.59
C LEU A 111 12.26 -0.97 -0.24
N PRO A 112 12.03 0.18 -0.88
CA PRO A 112 12.73 1.40 -0.57
C PRO A 112 12.39 1.89 0.86
N PRO A 113 13.33 2.55 1.57
CA PRO A 113 13.08 3.15 2.88
C PRO A 113 11.84 4.06 2.91
N GLU A 114 11.62 4.82 1.84
CA GLU A 114 10.49 5.73 1.67
C GLU A 114 9.14 5.01 1.79
N VAL A 115 9.07 3.72 1.42
CA VAL A 115 7.86 2.90 1.58
C VAL A 115 7.80 2.27 2.97
N ARG A 116 8.95 1.76 3.46
CA ARG A 116 9.02 1.02 4.76
C ARG A 116 8.86 1.92 5.98
N GLU A 117 9.34 3.15 5.91
CA GLU A 117 9.42 4.07 7.05
C GLU A 117 8.27 5.08 7.07
N ARG A 118 7.35 4.96 6.09
CA ARG A 118 6.19 5.82 5.92
C ARG A 118 5.22 5.79 7.09
N PHE A 119 5.12 4.66 7.77
CA PHE A 119 4.24 4.44 8.90
C PHE A 119 5.03 4.07 10.16
N GLU A 120 4.39 4.22 11.31
CA GLU A 120 4.88 3.75 12.59
C GLU A 120 3.80 2.98 13.35
N PRO A 121 4.18 2.05 14.25
CA PRO A 121 3.22 1.22 14.97
C PRO A 121 2.32 2.06 15.90
N HIS A 122 1.04 1.68 15.97
CA HIS A 122 0.10 2.26 16.94
C HIS A 122 -0.67 1.15 17.65
N PRO A 123 -0.74 1.15 19.00
CA PRO A 123 -1.26 0.01 19.77
C PRO A 123 -2.75 -0.30 19.51
N LEU A 124 -3.53 0.69 19.08
CA LEU A 124 -4.97 0.54 18.84
C LEU A 124 -5.38 0.62 17.37
N LEU A 125 -4.46 1.06 16.50
CA LEU A 125 -4.76 1.31 15.07
C LEU A 125 -3.85 0.50 14.15
N VAL A 126 -3.03 -0.41 14.72
CA VAL A 126 -1.94 -1.14 14.07
C VAL A 126 -0.80 -0.23 13.63
N GLY A 127 -1.08 0.84 12.89
CA GLY A 127 -0.13 1.86 12.51
C GLY A 127 -0.75 3.24 12.32
N ILE A 128 0.09 4.25 12.23
CA ILE A 128 -0.27 5.63 11.90
C ILE A 128 0.80 6.24 10.98
N PRO A 129 0.50 7.32 10.24
CA PRO A 129 1.48 8.06 9.46
C PRO A 129 2.69 8.49 10.32
N ARG A 130 3.91 8.17 9.89
CA ARG A 130 5.13 8.68 10.53
C ARG A 130 5.39 10.11 10.05
N PRO A 131 5.55 11.11 10.92
CA PRO A 131 5.81 12.49 10.50
C PRO A 131 7.04 12.61 9.61
N GLY A 132 7.00 13.52 8.63
CA GLY A 132 8.08 13.75 7.67
C GLY A 132 7.66 13.51 6.21
N THR A 133 8.64 13.52 5.31
CA THR A 133 8.44 13.32 3.86
C THR A 133 8.95 11.94 3.44
N HIS A 134 8.09 11.20 2.76
CA HIS A 134 8.30 9.81 2.34
C HIS A 134 8.00 9.69 0.85
N GLY A 135 9.01 9.96 0.02
CA GLY A 135 8.82 10.08 -1.43
C GLY A 135 7.89 11.26 -1.76
N PRO A 136 6.79 11.05 -2.51
CA PRO A 136 5.86 12.13 -2.87
C PRO A 136 4.85 12.47 -1.76
N PHE A 137 4.93 11.82 -0.60
CA PHE A 137 3.95 11.93 0.47
C PHE A 137 4.53 12.67 1.66
N THR A 138 3.82 13.67 2.17
CA THR A 138 4.19 14.33 3.42
C THR A 138 3.18 14.01 4.52
N HIS A 139 3.70 13.68 5.69
CA HIS A 139 2.93 13.50 6.91
C HIS A 139 3.22 14.65 7.89
N THR A 140 2.15 15.24 8.42
CA THR A 140 2.27 16.34 9.37
C THR A 140 2.79 15.85 10.73
N ALA A 141 3.16 16.79 11.61
CA ALA A 141 3.53 16.48 12.99
C ALA A 141 2.38 15.87 13.81
N GLN A 142 1.13 15.96 13.32
CA GLN A 142 -0.06 15.37 13.91
C GLN A 142 -0.41 14.01 13.28
N HIS A 143 0.53 13.36 12.59
CA HIS A 143 0.32 12.04 11.97
C HIS A 143 -0.80 12.01 10.93
N ARG A 144 -0.98 13.10 10.15
CA ARG A 144 -1.98 13.22 9.09
C ARG A 144 -1.33 13.30 7.73
N ARG A 145 -2.02 12.87 6.68
CA ARG A 145 -1.57 13.15 5.31
C ARG A 145 -1.67 14.65 5.06
N LEU A 146 -0.64 15.23 4.45
CA LEU A 146 -0.61 16.67 4.18
C LEU A 146 -1.72 17.05 3.20
N THR A 147 -2.53 18.03 3.60
CA THR A 147 -3.43 18.76 2.72
C THR A 147 -2.91 20.17 2.50
N ILE A 148 -2.76 20.59 1.25
CA ILE A 148 -2.31 21.95 0.92
C ILE A 148 -3.48 22.93 1.06
N ASN A 149 -3.59 23.55 2.23
CA ASN A 149 -4.58 24.56 2.57
C ASN A 149 -4.05 25.98 2.32
N LYS A 150 -3.78 26.33 1.05
CA LYS A 150 -3.28 27.66 0.68
C LYS A 150 -4.42 28.70 0.72
N ASP A 151 -4.07 29.96 1.06
CA ASP A 151 -4.96 31.13 0.97
C ASP A 151 -6.25 31.02 1.80
N LYS A 152 -6.15 30.44 3.01
CA LYS A 152 -7.27 30.24 3.92
C LYS A 152 -7.42 31.39 4.90
N ALA A 153 -8.68 31.73 5.20
CA ALA A 153 -9.00 32.71 6.21
C ALA A 153 -8.54 32.19 7.60
N PRO A 154 -8.10 33.09 8.51
CA PRO A 154 -7.69 32.68 9.87
C PRO A 154 -8.79 31.95 10.66
N ASP A 155 -10.05 32.23 10.37
CA ASP A 155 -11.26 31.64 10.97
C ASP A 155 -11.92 30.58 10.08
N ALA A 156 -11.21 30.07 9.07
CA ALA A 156 -11.72 29.06 8.17
C ALA A 156 -12.23 27.82 8.92
N ARG A 157 -13.39 27.32 8.50
CA ARG A 157 -14.04 26.16 9.10
C ARG A 157 -13.29 24.89 8.74
N ARG A 158 -12.97 24.09 9.76
CA ARG A 158 -12.20 22.85 9.60
C ARG A 158 -13.10 21.68 9.22
N ILE A 159 -12.71 20.93 8.21
CA ILE A 159 -13.38 19.72 7.74
C ILE A 159 -12.37 18.58 7.79
N PHE A 160 -12.75 17.47 8.42
CA PHE A 160 -11.95 16.24 8.39
C PHE A 160 -12.46 15.31 7.31
N VAL A 161 -11.55 14.67 6.60
CA VAL A 161 -11.87 13.59 5.67
C VAL A 161 -11.21 12.30 6.15
N PHE A 162 -12.01 11.26 6.31
CA PHE A 162 -11.63 9.96 6.85
C PHE A 162 -11.81 8.84 5.82
N GLY A 163 -11.03 7.78 5.96
CA GLY A 163 -11.16 6.56 5.16
C GLY A 163 -9.85 5.81 4.99
N GLY A 164 -9.86 4.92 4.01
CA GLY A 164 -8.72 4.07 3.67
C GLY A 164 -7.65 4.77 2.82
N SER A 165 -6.92 3.95 2.06
CA SER A 165 -5.89 4.38 1.11
C SER A 165 -6.44 5.27 -0.01
N THR A 166 -7.74 5.18 -0.33
CA THR A 166 -8.42 6.07 -1.29
C THR A 166 -8.75 7.44 -0.71
N THR A 167 -8.78 7.60 0.62
CA THR A 167 -8.82 8.92 1.29
C THR A 167 -7.40 9.46 1.49
N TYR A 168 -6.47 8.58 1.89
CA TYR A 168 -5.04 8.91 1.93
C TYR A 168 -4.50 9.35 0.55
N ASP A 169 -5.18 8.90 -0.50
CA ASP A 169 -4.94 9.13 -1.91
C ASP A 169 -3.57 8.61 -2.35
N ALA A 170 -3.36 7.31 -2.09
CA ALA A 170 -2.09 6.61 -2.29
C ALA A 170 -1.59 6.60 -3.74
N GLY A 171 -2.42 6.99 -4.72
CA GLY A 171 -2.01 7.10 -6.13
C GLY A 171 -1.31 8.43 -6.47
N VAL A 172 -1.33 9.44 -5.60
CA VAL A 172 -0.89 10.79 -5.94
C VAL A 172 -0.10 11.51 -4.84
N GLY A 173 0.72 12.48 -5.26
CA GLY A 173 1.45 13.38 -4.36
C GLY A 173 0.53 14.40 -3.67
N ASP A 174 1.06 15.08 -2.65
CA ASP A 174 0.28 15.99 -1.77
C ASP A 174 -0.52 17.07 -2.50
N ALA A 175 0.03 17.59 -3.62
CA ALA A 175 -0.58 18.65 -4.41
C ALA A 175 -1.82 18.20 -5.21
N ASP A 176 -1.92 16.90 -5.45
CA ASP A 176 -2.92 16.30 -6.33
C ASP A 176 -3.96 15.47 -5.57
N THR A 177 -3.77 15.26 -4.25
CA THR A 177 -4.75 14.56 -3.43
C THR A 177 -6.13 15.21 -3.54
N TRP A 178 -7.19 14.42 -3.56
CA TRP A 178 -8.55 14.95 -3.64
C TRP A 178 -8.88 15.82 -2.43
N ALA A 179 -8.26 15.59 -1.27
CA ALA A 179 -8.38 16.47 -0.10
C ALA A 179 -7.79 17.86 -0.35
N THR A 180 -6.62 17.94 -0.98
CA THR A 180 -6.01 19.21 -1.43
C THR A 180 -6.88 19.87 -2.49
N GLN A 181 -7.36 19.10 -3.46
CA GLN A 181 -8.22 19.58 -4.54
C GLN A 181 -9.57 20.10 -4.00
N LEU A 182 -10.14 19.42 -3.02
CA LEU A 182 -11.38 19.80 -2.33
C LEU A 182 -11.16 21.10 -1.55
N SER A 183 -10.06 21.20 -0.81
CA SER A 183 -9.70 22.43 -0.11
C SER A 183 -9.67 23.63 -1.07
N ARG A 184 -9.03 23.51 -2.23
CA ARG A 184 -9.00 24.59 -3.24
C ARG A 184 -10.41 24.98 -3.71
N ARG A 185 -11.27 24.00 -3.98
CA ARG A 185 -12.63 24.21 -4.51
C ARG A 185 -13.61 24.80 -3.48
N LEU A 186 -13.44 24.48 -2.20
CA LEU A 186 -14.24 25.07 -1.11
C LEU A 186 -13.89 26.55 -0.86
N GLY A 187 -12.74 27.02 -1.36
CA GLY A 187 -12.34 28.43 -1.24
C GLY A 187 -11.77 28.79 0.15
N PRO A 188 -11.67 30.08 0.48
CA PRO A 188 -10.92 30.56 1.65
C PRO A 188 -11.59 30.28 2.99
N GLY A 189 -12.92 30.05 3.01
CA GLY A 189 -13.70 29.84 4.24
C GLY A 189 -13.56 28.44 4.87
N PHE A 190 -12.81 27.53 4.24
CA PHE A 190 -12.68 26.14 4.67
C PHE A 190 -11.24 25.65 4.65
N VAL A 191 -10.86 24.88 5.66
CA VAL A 191 -9.63 24.09 5.68
C VAL A 191 -10.00 22.62 5.72
N VAL A 192 -9.32 21.79 4.91
CA VAL A 192 -9.56 20.34 4.85
C VAL A 192 -8.34 19.63 5.40
N GLU A 193 -8.55 18.63 6.26
CA GLU A 193 -7.47 17.80 6.80
C GLU A 193 -7.70 16.35 6.42
N ASN A 194 -6.65 15.71 5.90
CA ASN A 194 -6.70 14.35 5.41
C ASN A 194 -6.27 13.36 6.51
N HIS A 195 -7.27 12.69 7.07
CA HIS A 195 -7.12 11.63 8.08
C HIS A 195 -7.17 10.24 7.45
N GLY A 196 -7.12 10.14 6.12
CA GLY A 196 -7.05 8.86 5.42
C GLY A 196 -5.79 8.07 5.78
N MET A 197 -5.91 6.76 5.73
CA MET A 197 -4.81 5.85 6.07
C MET A 197 -4.86 4.58 5.23
N ASP A 198 -3.71 4.15 4.73
CA ASP A 198 -3.63 3.00 3.84
C ASP A 198 -4.23 1.72 4.43
N GLY A 199 -5.25 1.16 3.79
CA GLY A 199 -5.85 -0.11 4.21
C GLY A 199 -6.81 -0.05 5.39
N TYR A 200 -7.03 1.11 6.04
CA TYR A 200 -8.02 1.22 7.12
C TYR A 200 -9.43 0.79 6.69
N SER A 201 -10.10 0.04 7.57
CA SER A 201 -11.52 -0.30 7.47
C SER A 201 -12.37 0.59 8.38
N SER A 202 -13.67 0.30 8.46
CA SER A 202 -14.57 0.94 9.42
C SER A 202 -14.14 0.79 10.88
N VAL A 203 -13.46 -0.30 11.25
CA VAL A 203 -13.02 -0.55 12.64
C VAL A 203 -11.92 0.43 13.04
N GLU A 204 -10.87 0.57 12.24
CA GLU A 204 -9.81 1.53 12.54
C GLU A 204 -10.31 2.97 12.47
N THR A 205 -11.15 3.29 11.48
CA THR A 205 -11.68 4.65 11.36
C THR A 205 -12.59 5.01 12.53
N LEU A 206 -13.37 4.07 13.06
CA LEU A 206 -14.17 4.27 14.27
C LEU A 206 -13.28 4.69 15.46
N VAL A 207 -12.19 3.96 15.69
CA VAL A 207 -11.23 4.26 16.77
C VAL A 207 -10.49 5.57 16.52
N GLN A 208 -10.06 5.82 15.28
CA GLN A 208 -9.38 7.05 14.87
C GLN A 208 -10.27 8.28 15.10
N THR A 209 -11.54 8.21 14.71
CA THR A 209 -12.53 9.27 14.88
C THR A 209 -12.67 9.69 16.35
N LEU A 210 -12.66 8.71 17.27
CA LEU A 210 -12.73 8.97 18.71
C LEU A 210 -11.52 9.77 19.21
N PHE A 211 -10.31 9.52 18.70
CA PHE A 211 -9.11 10.25 19.11
C PHE A 211 -9.03 11.63 18.46
N ASP A 212 -9.29 11.72 17.16
CA ASP A 212 -9.11 12.96 16.41
C ASP A 212 -10.08 14.06 16.88
N PHE A 213 -11.35 13.72 17.16
CA PHE A 213 -12.31 14.69 17.68
C PHE A 213 -12.03 15.16 19.10
N ARG A 214 -11.22 14.42 19.86
CA ARG A 214 -10.76 14.85 21.19
C ARG A 214 -9.61 15.84 21.10
N GLU A 215 -8.74 15.69 20.11
CA GLU A 215 -7.62 16.60 19.88
C GLU A 215 -8.10 17.92 19.26
N SER A 216 -8.98 17.85 18.26
CA SER A 216 -9.53 19.03 17.59
C SER A 216 -10.89 18.74 16.95
N LYS A 217 -11.77 19.74 16.98
CA LYS A 217 -13.16 19.58 16.52
C LYS A 217 -13.39 20.27 15.19
N PRO A 218 -13.60 19.53 14.09
CA PRO A 218 -14.03 20.12 12.84
C PRO A 218 -15.52 20.49 12.92
N VAL A 219 -15.99 21.33 12.00
CA VAL A 219 -17.43 21.57 11.85
C VAL A 219 -18.14 20.36 11.23
N CYS A 220 -17.41 19.59 10.42
CA CYS A 220 -17.88 18.40 9.73
C CYS A 220 -16.79 17.35 9.63
N ALA A 221 -17.20 16.09 9.53
CA ALA A 221 -16.34 14.99 9.13
C ALA A 221 -16.97 14.21 7.98
N VAL A 222 -16.20 14.00 6.93
CA VAL A 222 -16.59 13.24 5.73
C VAL A 222 -15.96 11.86 5.80
N PHE A 223 -16.76 10.82 5.65
CA PHE A 223 -16.31 9.44 5.71
C PHE A 223 -16.49 8.77 4.34
N TYR A 224 -15.36 8.42 3.72
CA TYR A 224 -15.27 7.73 2.42
C TYR A 224 -14.58 6.37 2.62
N MET A 225 -15.38 5.31 2.76
CA MET A 225 -14.90 3.99 3.16
C MET A 225 -15.86 2.86 2.78
N GLY A 226 -15.39 1.62 2.92
CA GLY A 226 -16.17 0.39 2.70
C GLY A 226 -15.39 -0.65 1.90
N TRP A 227 -14.44 -0.24 1.05
CA TRP A 227 -13.65 -1.18 0.25
C TRP A 227 -12.81 -2.14 1.10
N ASN A 228 -12.16 -1.62 2.13
CA ASN A 228 -11.30 -2.42 3.02
C ASN A 228 -12.09 -3.35 3.94
N ASP A 229 -13.35 -3.01 4.25
CA ASP A 229 -14.27 -3.89 4.96
C ASP A 229 -14.59 -5.14 4.13
N LEU A 230 -14.69 -5.02 2.81
CA LEU A 230 -14.94 -6.18 1.93
C LEU A 230 -13.85 -7.24 2.01
N ARG A 231 -12.63 -6.91 2.43
CA ARG A 231 -11.58 -7.93 2.68
C ARG A 231 -12.01 -9.01 3.67
N SER A 232 -12.97 -8.67 4.52
CA SER A 232 -13.53 -9.54 5.55
C SER A 232 -14.82 -10.26 5.10
N ALA A 233 -15.24 -10.07 3.85
CA ALA A 233 -16.42 -10.74 3.28
C ALA A 233 -16.24 -12.25 3.24
N HIS A 234 -17.32 -12.97 3.57
CA HIS A 234 -17.46 -14.41 3.52
C HIS A 234 -16.47 -15.22 4.36
N LEU A 235 -15.76 -14.55 5.30
CA LEU A 235 -14.92 -15.23 6.27
C LEU A 235 -15.79 -16.04 7.23
N ALA A 236 -15.52 -17.34 7.31
CA ALA A 236 -16.18 -18.23 8.26
C ALA A 236 -15.87 -17.81 9.72
N THR A 237 -14.71 -17.22 9.95
CA THR A 237 -14.22 -16.79 11.27
C THR A 237 -14.57 -15.34 11.63
N LEU A 238 -15.27 -14.61 10.75
CA LEU A 238 -15.42 -13.15 10.84
C LEU A 238 -15.76 -12.68 12.25
N LYS A 239 -14.89 -11.85 12.83
CA LYS A 239 -15.15 -11.18 14.11
C LYS A 239 -15.56 -9.72 13.90
N PRO A 240 -16.39 -9.13 14.80
CA PRO A 240 -16.79 -7.73 14.70
C PRO A 240 -15.64 -6.71 14.76
N ASP A 241 -14.50 -7.10 15.33
CA ASP A 241 -13.28 -6.27 15.44
C ASP A 241 -12.27 -6.53 14.32
N TYR A 242 -12.61 -7.41 13.36
CA TYR A 242 -11.74 -7.90 12.30
C TYR A 242 -10.36 -8.45 12.75
N SER A 243 -10.25 -8.88 14.01
CA SER A 243 -9.02 -9.43 14.58
C SER A 243 -8.64 -10.81 14.03
N ASP A 244 -9.54 -11.48 13.32
CA ASP A 244 -9.33 -12.81 12.75
C ASP A 244 -8.61 -12.78 11.39
N PHE A 245 -8.63 -11.65 10.67
CA PHE A 245 -8.02 -11.56 9.35
C PHE A 245 -7.45 -10.17 9.01
N HIS A 246 -8.29 -9.11 9.00
CA HIS A 246 -7.89 -7.78 8.52
C HIS A 246 -6.73 -7.19 9.34
N LEU A 247 -6.91 -7.05 10.67
CA LEU A 247 -5.93 -6.38 11.52
C LEU A 247 -4.55 -7.06 11.52
N PRO A 248 -4.43 -8.40 11.58
CA PRO A 248 -3.14 -9.07 11.45
C PRO A 248 -2.43 -8.79 10.11
N HIS A 249 -3.18 -8.74 9.00
CA HIS A 249 -2.61 -8.40 7.69
C HIS A 249 -2.19 -6.94 7.58
N GLN A 250 -2.83 -6.06 8.33
CA GLN A 250 -2.63 -4.62 8.24
C GLN A 250 -1.21 -4.21 8.61
N ALA A 251 -0.56 -4.89 9.56
CA ALA A 251 0.86 -4.67 9.86
C ALA A 251 1.78 -4.96 8.66
N GLY A 252 1.44 -5.95 7.84
CA GLY A 252 2.16 -6.26 6.61
C GLY A 252 1.91 -5.23 5.51
N ASN A 253 0.64 -4.83 5.33
CA ASN A 253 0.24 -3.82 4.34
C ASN A 253 0.92 -2.47 4.57
N LEU A 254 1.13 -2.09 5.83
CA LEU A 254 1.78 -0.85 6.23
C LEU A 254 3.31 -0.94 6.31
N GLY A 255 3.89 -2.11 6.03
CA GLY A 255 5.34 -2.31 6.15
C GLY A 255 5.86 -2.25 7.58
N LEU A 256 5.01 -2.46 8.59
CA LEU A 256 5.35 -2.38 10.02
C LEU A 256 5.95 -3.66 10.58
N GLN A 257 5.95 -4.74 9.81
CA GLN A 257 6.65 -5.95 10.20
C GLN A 257 8.15 -5.64 10.38
N PRO A 258 8.79 -6.12 11.46
CA PRO A 258 10.22 -5.91 11.66
C PRO A 258 11.00 -6.33 10.42
N THR A 259 11.72 -5.38 9.83
CA THR A 259 12.63 -5.63 8.72
C THR A 259 14.06 -5.41 9.17
N LEU A 260 14.96 -6.31 8.77
CA LEU A 260 16.39 -6.11 8.89
C LEU A 260 16.89 -5.36 7.66
N ALA A 261 17.81 -4.43 7.84
CA ALA A 261 18.38 -3.65 6.73
C ALA A 261 18.96 -4.56 5.61
N ILE A 262 19.47 -5.75 5.98
CA ILE A 262 20.01 -6.74 5.05
C ILE A 262 18.96 -7.31 4.07
N GLU A 263 17.67 -7.29 4.42
CA GLU A 263 16.61 -7.75 3.51
C GLU A 263 16.56 -6.92 2.23
N SER A 264 16.87 -5.62 2.31
CA SER A 264 16.97 -4.74 1.13
C SER A 264 18.15 -5.06 0.22
N TYR A 265 19.08 -5.91 0.66
CA TYR A 265 20.30 -6.27 -0.06
C TYR A 265 20.39 -7.77 -0.39
N SER A 266 19.54 -8.62 0.19
CA SER A 266 19.52 -10.06 -0.08
C SER A 266 18.13 -10.66 0.00
N VAL A 267 17.73 -11.35 -1.07
CA VAL A 267 16.49 -12.15 -1.12
C VAL A 267 16.58 -13.35 -0.18
N VAL A 268 17.77 -13.93 0.00
CA VAL A 268 17.96 -15.02 0.97
C VAL A 268 17.73 -14.53 2.38
N ALA A 269 18.27 -13.35 2.74
CA ALA A 269 18.00 -12.76 4.03
C ALA A 269 16.49 -12.53 4.24
N ARG A 270 15.78 -12.03 3.22
CA ARG A 270 14.31 -11.88 3.26
C ARG A 270 13.59 -13.21 3.46
N LEU A 271 14.00 -14.27 2.75
CA LEU A 271 13.42 -15.61 2.90
C LEU A 271 13.68 -16.16 4.30
N VAL A 272 14.90 -16.04 4.84
CA VAL A 272 15.24 -16.50 6.19
C VAL A 272 14.43 -15.74 7.25
N VAL A 273 14.32 -14.42 7.12
CA VAL A 273 13.49 -13.61 8.04
C VAL A 273 12.01 -14.00 7.92
N SER A 274 11.53 -14.36 6.73
CA SER A 274 10.14 -14.83 6.55
C SER A 274 9.84 -16.14 7.29
N LEU A 275 10.84 -17.00 7.52
CA LEU A 275 10.66 -18.27 8.27
C LEU A 275 10.45 -18.05 9.77
N VAL A 276 10.95 -16.95 10.32
CA VAL A 276 10.80 -16.62 11.76
C VAL A 276 9.64 -15.66 12.03
N ARG A 277 9.03 -15.09 10.98
CA ARG A 277 7.84 -14.26 11.12
C ARG A 277 6.63 -15.15 11.41
N PRO A 278 5.73 -14.74 12.32
CA PRO A 278 4.50 -15.47 12.55
C PRO A 278 3.67 -15.51 11.25
N PRO A 279 3.10 -16.68 10.89
CA PRO A 279 2.26 -16.77 9.72
C PRO A 279 1.04 -15.85 9.90
N LEU A 280 0.67 -15.15 8.84
CA LEU A 280 -0.57 -14.39 8.83
C LEU A 280 -1.76 -15.35 8.72
N PRO A 281 -2.91 -15.01 9.34
CA PRO A 281 -4.14 -15.79 9.15
C PRO A 281 -4.48 -15.94 7.67
N ARG A 282 -5.02 -17.09 7.27
CA ARG A 282 -5.54 -17.27 5.92
C ARG A 282 -7.00 -16.85 5.88
N ALA A 283 -7.45 -16.34 4.73
CA ALA A 283 -8.87 -16.15 4.49
C ALA A 283 -9.56 -17.51 4.40
N ILE A 284 -10.25 -17.92 5.47
CA ILE A 284 -10.99 -19.18 5.52
C ILE A 284 -12.46 -18.85 5.34
N GLY A 285 -13.04 -19.28 4.23
CA GLY A 285 -14.42 -18.99 3.89
C GLY A 285 -14.81 -19.50 2.50
N THR A 286 -15.91 -18.98 1.98
CA THR A 286 -16.44 -19.36 0.66
C THR A 286 -16.24 -18.21 -0.30
N VAL A 287 -15.62 -18.45 -1.45
CA VAL A 287 -15.56 -17.46 -2.53
C VAL A 287 -16.98 -17.25 -3.08
N SER A 288 -17.51 -16.03 -2.98
CA SER A 288 -18.90 -15.73 -3.34
C SER A 288 -19.08 -14.27 -3.73
N SER A 289 -20.02 -14.02 -4.62
CA SER A 289 -20.52 -12.68 -4.97
C SER A 289 -21.84 -12.35 -4.24
N ALA A 290 -22.29 -13.25 -3.35
CA ALA A 290 -23.54 -13.09 -2.64
C ALA A 290 -23.42 -11.97 -1.61
N TYR A 291 -24.55 -11.36 -1.25
CA TYR A 291 -24.55 -10.42 -0.14
C TYR A 291 -24.13 -11.11 1.16
N ASP A 292 -23.19 -10.52 1.90
CA ASP A 292 -22.77 -10.98 3.21
C ASP A 292 -23.49 -10.17 4.31
N PRO A 293 -24.60 -10.68 4.88
CA PRO A 293 -25.34 -9.96 5.91
C PRO A 293 -24.54 -9.82 7.21
N LYS A 294 -23.58 -10.70 7.49
CA LYS A 294 -22.78 -10.65 8.71
C LYS A 294 -21.76 -9.52 8.62
N LEU A 295 -21.05 -9.42 7.50
CA LEU A 295 -20.14 -8.30 7.24
C LEU A 295 -20.90 -6.97 7.24
N ALA A 296 -22.00 -6.89 6.48
CA ALA A 296 -22.77 -5.66 6.38
C ALA A 296 -23.30 -5.20 7.75
N ALA A 297 -23.75 -6.12 8.61
CA ALA A 297 -24.17 -5.76 9.97
C ALA A 297 -23.03 -5.15 10.82
N ILE A 298 -21.80 -5.67 10.70
CA ILE A 298 -20.63 -5.12 11.38
C ILE A 298 -20.29 -3.72 10.84
N TYR A 299 -20.17 -3.59 9.51
CA TYR A 299 -19.87 -2.33 8.86
C TYR A 299 -20.88 -1.23 9.22
N LEU A 300 -22.18 -1.51 9.08
CA LEU A 300 -23.24 -0.55 9.40
C LEU A 300 -23.30 -0.23 10.90
N GLY A 301 -23.00 -1.21 11.77
CA GLY A 301 -22.86 -0.97 13.21
C GLY A 301 -21.73 0.01 13.52
N ASN A 302 -20.58 -0.14 12.85
CA ASN A 302 -19.46 0.80 13.00
C ASN A 302 -19.82 2.19 12.48
N MET A 303 -20.55 2.29 11.36
CA MET A 303 -21.00 3.58 10.81
C MET A 303 -21.98 4.30 11.75
N ASP A 304 -22.90 3.58 12.36
CA ASP A 304 -23.83 4.11 13.37
C ASP A 304 -23.07 4.64 14.61
N LEU A 305 -22.05 3.89 15.07
CA LEU A 305 -21.19 4.32 16.16
C LEU A 305 -20.36 5.57 15.80
N ILE A 306 -19.83 5.66 14.58
CA ILE A 306 -19.14 6.87 14.09
C ILE A 306 -20.08 8.08 14.14
N VAL A 307 -21.32 7.94 13.67
CA VAL A 307 -22.33 9.02 13.74
C VAL A 307 -22.61 9.43 15.18
N THR A 308 -22.74 8.45 16.07
CA THR A 308 -22.96 8.68 17.50
C THR A 308 -21.80 9.45 18.12
N ILE A 309 -20.56 9.07 17.84
CA ILE A 309 -19.35 9.77 18.32
C ILE A 309 -19.29 11.19 17.76
N ALA A 310 -19.51 11.37 16.46
CA ALA A 310 -19.49 12.68 15.81
C ALA A 310 -20.50 13.63 16.45
N ARG A 311 -21.76 13.20 16.58
CA ARG A 311 -22.84 13.98 17.20
C ARG A 311 -22.52 14.33 18.65
N HIS A 312 -22.03 13.36 19.42
CA HIS A 312 -21.64 13.60 20.81
C HIS A 312 -20.54 14.66 20.93
N GLN A 313 -19.63 14.72 19.95
CA GLN A 313 -18.56 15.71 19.92
C GLN A 313 -18.97 17.07 19.31
N GLY A 314 -20.20 17.20 18.81
CA GLY A 314 -20.68 18.40 18.12
C GLY A 314 -20.18 18.52 16.67
N VAL A 315 -19.74 17.40 16.07
CA VAL A 315 -19.27 17.32 14.69
C VAL A 315 -20.40 16.78 13.81
N LYS A 316 -20.63 17.40 12.66
CA LYS A 316 -21.61 16.91 11.67
C LYS A 316 -20.99 15.79 10.82
N PRO A 317 -21.44 14.53 10.93
CA PRO A 317 -20.97 13.46 10.05
C PRO A 317 -21.59 13.58 8.66
N ILE A 318 -20.85 13.17 7.64
CA ILE A 318 -21.27 13.10 6.24
C ILE A 318 -20.74 11.79 5.66
N PHE A 319 -21.60 11.05 4.97
CA PHE A 319 -21.22 9.82 4.28
C PHE A 319 -21.06 10.06 2.77
N VAL A 320 -20.02 9.43 2.21
CA VAL A 320 -19.72 9.43 0.77
C VAL A 320 -19.54 7.97 0.34
N PRO A 321 -20.23 7.50 -0.72
CA PRO A 321 -20.07 6.14 -1.21
C PRO A 321 -18.66 5.90 -1.73
N GLN A 322 -18.15 4.68 -1.52
CA GLN A 322 -16.88 4.25 -2.10
C GLN A 322 -17.00 4.09 -3.61
N VAL A 323 -16.02 4.60 -4.37
CA VAL A 323 -15.89 4.40 -5.83
C VAL A 323 -14.61 3.61 -6.11
N ILE A 324 -14.67 2.75 -7.13
CA ILE A 324 -13.53 1.95 -7.64
C ILE A 324 -13.56 1.88 -9.18
N ASP A 325 -12.52 1.33 -9.81
CA ASP A 325 -12.42 1.17 -11.26
C ASP A 325 -13.24 -0.03 -11.76
N HIS A 326 -14.53 0.19 -12.07
CA HIS A 326 -15.42 -0.87 -12.56
C HIS A 326 -14.92 -1.48 -13.89
N ALA A 327 -14.23 -0.71 -14.73
CA ALA A 327 -13.77 -1.18 -16.03
C ALA A 327 -12.61 -2.19 -15.89
N ARG A 328 -11.66 -1.92 -15.00
CA ARG A 328 -10.56 -2.85 -14.67
C ARG A 328 -11.07 -4.12 -14.01
N HIS A 329 -12.06 -4.00 -13.12
CA HIS A 329 -12.75 -5.15 -12.54
C HIS A 329 -13.45 -6.02 -13.59
N ALA A 330 -14.17 -5.39 -14.53
CA ALA A 330 -14.82 -6.10 -15.64
C ALA A 330 -13.81 -6.78 -16.59
N ALA A 331 -12.65 -6.17 -16.81
CA ALA A 331 -11.58 -6.75 -17.62
C ALA A 331 -10.82 -7.87 -16.90
N ASN A 332 -11.02 -8.04 -15.59
CA ASN A 332 -10.32 -9.02 -14.74
C ASN A 332 -8.79 -8.89 -14.81
N THR A 333 -8.29 -7.64 -14.83
CA THR A 333 -6.87 -7.32 -15.01
C THR A 333 -6.15 -6.82 -13.76
N GLY A 334 -6.86 -6.63 -12.65
CA GLY A 334 -6.26 -6.13 -11.41
C GLY A 334 -5.99 -7.17 -10.34
N TYR A 335 -5.83 -6.71 -9.10
CA TYR A 335 -5.27 -7.51 -8.01
C TYR A 335 -6.36 -8.03 -7.05
N GLY A 336 -6.16 -9.23 -6.51
CA GLY A 336 -7.10 -9.88 -5.58
C GLY A 336 -7.06 -9.30 -4.16
N TRP A 337 -7.37 -8.01 -3.97
CA TRP A 337 -7.40 -7.36 -2.65
C TRP A 337 -8.46 -7.95 -1.71
N VAL A 338 -9.61 -8.34 -2.29
CA VAL A 338 -10.74 -8.95 -1.60
C VAL A 338 -10.73 -10.47 -1.85
N PRO A 339 -10.21 -11.28 -0.92
CA PRO A 339 -9.79 -12.66 -1.23
C PRO A 339 -10.94 -13.64 -1.47
N LEU A 340 -12.12 -13.37 -0.91
CA LEU A 340 -13.28 -14.27 -0.97
C LEU A 340 -14.44 -13.72 -1.80
N VAL A 341 -14.19 -12.68 -2.59
CA VAL A 341 -15.13 -12.20 -3.61
C VAL A 341 -14.45 -12.35 -4.97
N PRO A 342 -15.09 -12.97 -5.98
CA PRO A 342 -14.54 -13.00 -7.33
C PRO A 342 -14.18 -11.58 -7.77
N TYR A 343 -12.98 -11.40 -8.35
CA TYR A 343 -12.46 -10.06 -8.63
C TYR A 343 -13.42 -9.21 -9.47
N HIS A 344 -14.04 -9.76 -10.52
CA HIS A 344 -15.03 -9.06 -11.35
C HIS A 344 -16.34 -8.70 -10.63
N ASP A 345 -16.64 -9.33 -9.50
CA ASP A 345 -17.86 -9.10 -8.70
C ASP A 345 -17.65 -8.11 -7.55
N VAL A 346 -16.41 -7.67 -7.28
CA VAL A 346 -16.12 -6.69 -6.21
C VAL A 346 -16.94 -5.40 -6.34
N PRO A 347 -17.06 -4.77 -7.54
CA PRO A 347 -17.90 -3.58 -7.71
C PRO A 347 -19.36 -3.81 -7.31
N LYS A 348 -19.94 -4.95 -7.70
CA LYS A 348 -21.32 -5.29 -7.37
C LYS A 348 -21.54 -5.41 -5.87
N VAL A 349 -20.61 -6.05 -5.14
CA VAL A 349 -20.72 -6.20 -3.68
C VAL A 349 -20.53 -4.83 -2.99
N LEU A 350 -19.62 -4.00 -3.50
CA LEU A 350 -19.40 -2.65 -2.98
C LEU A 350 -20.61 -1.74 -3.21
N ASP A 351 -21.23 -1.78 -4.38
CA ASP A 351 -22.45 -1.02 -4.70
C ASP A 351 -23.60 -1.38 -3.76
N GLN A 352 -23.72 -2.66 -3.39
CA GLN A 352 -24.68 -3.10 -2.40
C GLN A 352 -24.38 -2.51 -1.01
N LEU A 353 -23.12 -2.46 -0.61
CA LEU A 353 -22.69 -1.85 0.66
C LEU A 353 -22.91 -0.32 0.67
N ASN A 354 -22.68 0.35 -0.46
CA ASN A 354 -23.00 1.77 -0.66
C ASN A 354 -24.51 2.02 -0.52
N GLU A 355 -25.35 1.14 -1.06
CA GLU A 355 -26.81 1.20 -0.88
C GLU A 355 -27.21 1.06 0.59
N ASP A 356 -26.62 0.10 1.30
CA ASP A 356 -26.84 -0.07 2.72
C ASP A 356 -26.43 1.16 3.53
N LEU A 357 -25.29 1.76 3.20
CA LEU A 357 -24.83 3.01 3.81
C LEU A 357 -25.82 4.15 3.55
N ARG A 358 -26.36 4.29 2.34
CA ARG A 358 -27.37 5.31 2.02
C ARG A 358 -28.63 5.13 2.85
N ARG A 359 -29.12 3.89 2.98
CA ARG A 359 -30.29 3.57 3.81
C ARG A 359 -30.03 3.87 5.28
N LEU A 360 -28.84 3.56 5.78
CA LEU A 360 -28.42 3.92 7.13
C LEU A 360 -28.38 5.43 7.33
N ALA A 361 -27.78 6.17 6.40
CA ALA A 361 -27.68 7.63 6.44
C ALA A 361 -29.07 8.29 6.55
N ALA A 362 -30.01 7.86 5.71
CA ALA A 362 -31.39 8.33 5.74
C ALA A 362 -32.08 8.02 7.08
N ARG A 363 -31.89 6.80 7.62
CA ARG A 363 -32.44 6.40 8.92
C ARG A 363 -31.88 7.24 10.08
N LEU A 364 -30.59 7.58 10.00
CA LEU A 364 -29.92 8.35 11.03
C LEU A 364 -30.05 9.86 10.85
N ASP A 365 -30.65 10.36 9.78
CA ASP A 365 -30.66 11.78 9.39
C ASP A 365 -29.23 12.36 9.25
N VAL A 366 -28.42 11.68 8.42
CA VAL A 366 -27.04 12.04 8.10
C VAL A 366 -26.95 12.28 6.59
N PRO A 367 -26.32 13.39 6.14
CA PRO A 367 -26.11 13.62 4.71
C PRO A 367 -25.34 12.49 4.05
N PHE A 368 -25.89 11.97 2.95
CA PHE A 368 -25.22 11.04 2.05
C PHE A 368 -24.99 11.75 0.71
N ILE A 369 -23.74 12.07 0.39
CA ILE A 369 -23.39 12.78 -0.84
C ILE A 369 -23.10 11.73 -1.92
N ASP A 370 -24.08 11.47 -2.78
CA ASP A 370 -24.03 10.45 -3.82
C ASP A 370 -23.54 10.95 -5.18
N THR A 371 -23.25 12.25 -5.32
CA THR A 371 -22.71 12.86 -6.56
C THR A 371 -21.57 12.05 -7.19
N PRO A 372 -20.60 11.49 -6.43
CA PRO A 372 -19.54 10.67 -7.00
C PRO A 372 -20.02 9.43 -7.77
N LEU A 373 -21.19 8.87 -7.46
CA LEU A 373 -21.77 7.74 -8.21
C LEU A 373 -22.27 8.14 -9.60
N SER A 374 -22.52 9.43 -9.83
CA SER A 374 -22.96 9.97 -11.12
C SER A 374 -21.82 10.48 -11.98
N VAL A 375 -20.58 10.48 -11.47
CA VAL A 375 -19.40 10.86 -12.24
C VAL A 375 -19.13 9.77 -13.27
N ASN A 376 -18.84 10.18 -14.50
CA ASN A 376 -18.42 9.27 -15.56
C ASN A 376 -16.94 8.89 -15.35
N TRP A 377 -16.73 7.81 -14.63
CA TRP A 377 -15.42 7.24 -14.32
C TRP A 377 -14.87 6.42 -15.48
N HIS A 378 -13.59 6.61 -15.78
CA HIS A 378 -12.83 5.84 -16.75
C HIS A 378 -11.64 5.18 -16.07
N ALA A 379 -11.10 4.09 -16.66
CA ALA A 379 -9.91 3.43 -16.14
C ALA A 379 -8.73 4.42 -16.01
N ASP A 380 -8.62 5.38 -16.93
CA ASP A 380 -7.60 6.44 -16.92
C ASP A 380 -7.84 7.51 -15.84
N ASP A 381 -8.84 7.37 -14.96
CA ASP A 381 -9.00 8.18 -13.75
C ASP A 381 -8.35 7.52 -12.51
N PHE A 382 -7.88 6.27 -12.64
CA PHE A 382 -7.33 5.46 -11.56
C PHE A 382 -5.93 4.96 -11.90
N VAL A 383 -5.07 4.87 -10.89
CA VAL A 383 -3.78 4.20 -11.02
C VAL A 383 -3.94 2.67 -10.92
N ASP A 384 -4.90 2.23 -10.11
CA ASP A 384 -5.17 0.82 -9.87
C ASP A 384 -6.68 0.50 -9.75
N ASP A 385 -7.03 -0.54 -8.99
CA ASP A 385 -8.40 -0.98 -8.76
C ASP A 385 -9.30 0.10 -8.13
N GLY A 386 -8.76 1.11 -7.45
CA GLY A 386 -9.58 2.15 -6.82
C GLY A 386 -8.88 3.42 -6.35
N HIS A 387 -7.55 3.51 -6.46
CA HIS A 387 -6.82 4.73 -6.17
C HIS A 387 -6.87 5.67 -7.37
N PHE A 388 -7.25 6.92 -7.12
CA PHE A 388 -7.30 7.92 -8.16
C PHE A 388 -5.90 8.32 -8.62
N ASN A 389 -5.78 8.67 -9.90
CA ASN A 389 -4.70 9.54 -10.34
C ASN A 389 -5.10 11.02 -10.15
N ALA A 390 -4.26 11.95 -10.57
CA ALA A 390 -4.52 13.39 -10.37
C ALA A 390 -5.83 13.88 -11.04
N VAL A 391 -6.21 13.29 -12.17
CA VAL A 391 -7.46 13.63 -12.88
C VAL A 391 -8.67 13.10 -12.11
N GLY A 392 -8.63 11.83 -11.70
CA GLY A 392 -9.68 11.22 -10.90
C GLY A 392 -9.91 11.92 -9.56
N ALA A 393 -8.82 12.27 -8.87
CA ALA A 393 -8.85 13.00 -7.61
C ALA A 393 -9.49 14.39 -7.77
N GLY A 394 -9.20 15.06 -8.89
CA GLY A 394 -9.86 16.31 -9.29
C GLY A 394 -11.37 16.14 -9.49
N LYS A 395 -11.80 15.15 -10.28
CA LYS A 395 -13.22 14.84 -10.51
C LYS A 395 -13.96 14.52 -9.21
N PHE A 396 -13.33 13.74 -8.34
CA PHE A 396 -13.90 13.39 -7.04
C PHE A 396 -14.11 14.65 -6.17
N ALA A 397 -13.10 15.51 -6.09
CA ALA A 397 -13.19 16.77 -5.37
C ALA A 397 -14.26 17.72 -5.95
N ASP A 398 -14.41 17.78 -7.28
CA ASP A 398 -15.47 18.56 -7.95
C ASP A 398 -16.87 18.07 -7.56
N ALA A 399 -17.08 16.75 -7.53
CA ALA A 399 -18.36 16.15 -7.15
C ALA A 399 -18.74 16.43 -5.68
N LEU A 400 -17.75 16.63 -4.81
CA LEU A 400 -17.95 16.82 -3.38
C LEU A 400 -18.05 18.28 -2.94
N ALA A 401 -17.37 19.21 -3.61
CA ALA A 401 -17.19 20.57 -3.12
C ALA A 401 -18.51 21.32 -2.86
N GLY A 402 -19.42 21.33 -3.83
CA GLY A 402 -20.71 22.01 -3.71
C GLY A 402 -21.58 21.45 -2.57
N PRO A 403 -21.84 20.13 -2.53
CA PRO A 403 -22.56 19.49 -1.43
C PRO A 403 -21.90 19.73 -0.06
N ILE A 404 -20.59 19.55 0.08
CA ILE A 404 -19.88 19.78 1.35
C ILE A 404 -20.00 21.24 1.79
N ALA A 405 -19.85 22.21 0.88
CA ALA A 405 -20.00 23.62 1.22
C ALA A 405 -21.41 23.95 1.74
N ARG A 406 -22.46 23.28 1.25
CA ARG A 406 -23.82 23.42 1.77
C ARG A 406 -23.99 22.79 3.15
N GLU A 407 -23.46 21.58 3.34
CA GLU A 407 -23.63 20.85 4.59
C GLU A 407 -22.78 21.42 5.74
N CYS A 408 -21.61 21.94 5.40
CA CYS A 408 -20.62 22.44 6.34
C CYS A 408 -20.52 23.96 6.34
N GLY A 409 -21.35 24.65 5.55
CA GLY A 409 -21.51 26.09 5.56
C GLY A 409 -22.30 26.59 6.77
N PRO A 410 -22.36 27.92 6.97
CA PRO A 410 -23.14 28.54 8.04
C PRO A 410 -24.65 28.31 7.91
#